data_AF-A0A7K2QKE2-F1
#
_entry.id   AF-A0A7K2QKE2-F1
#
_cell.length_a   1.000
_cell.length_b   1.000
_cell.length_c   1.000
_cell.angle_alpha   90.00
_cell.angle_beta   90.00
_cell.angle_gamma   90.00
#
_symmetry.space_group_name_H-M   'P 1'
#
loop_
_entity.id
_entity.type
_entity.pdbx_description
1 polymer ?
#
loop_
_entity_poly.entity_id
_entity_poly.type
_entity_poly.pdbx_seq_one_letter_code
_entity_poly.pdbx_strand_id
1 'polypeptide(L)'
;MLFTDRDDAGRRLGTELARYAVGHPVVLGLPRGGVPVAFHVAHALGAPLDVIVVRKLGVPYQPELAFGAIGEGGVRVISEDIVRRGRLTPRDVAAVEEAEQAELTRRAARYRAGRPQEDLRGRTVIVVDDGIATGATAAAACQVVRAQGAARIVMAVPVAPPDALARVGAVSDEVVCLGSPPGFSSVGQWYRDFSQTPDEEVVALLAQSPRRPPPAERSGVEVAVEAAGLRLPGELTLPPGAGAVVVFAHGSGSSRRSPRNRRVAADLNRAGLGTLLFDLLTPAEEADRSNVFDVDALAARLAAATAWLGSRTPLPPACFGASTGAA
;
A
#
# COMPACT_ATOMS: atom_id res chain seq x y z
N MET A 1 13.30 7.94 -27.46
CA MET A 1 13.94 8.30 -26.17
C MET A 1 14.82 7.14 -25.75
N LEU A 2 16.08 7.37 -25.39
CA LEU A 2 17.01 6.30 -24.96
C LEU A 2 17.40 6.56 -23.50
N PHE A 3 17.35 5.53 -22.66
CA PHE A 3 17.82 5.56 -21.27
C PHE A 3 19.29 5.15 -21.22
N THR A 4 20.06 5.73 -20.29
CA THR A 4 21.45 5.28 -20.09
C THR A 4 21.45 3.86 -19.50
N ASP A 5 20.72 3.67 -18.41
CA ASP A 5 20.62 2.43 -17.63
C ASP A 5 19.26 2.42 -16.90
N ARG A 6 19.04 1.39 -16.06
CA ARG A 6 17.82 1.29 -15.24
C ARG A 6 17.70 2.41 -14.20
N ASP A 7 18.82 2.94 -13.72
CA ASP A 7 18.81 4.02 -12.74
C ASP A 7 18.30 5.33 -13.33
N ASP A 8 18.75 5.68 -14.54
CA ASP A 8 18.27 6.82 -15.32
C ASP A 8 16.79 6.69 -15.64
N ALA A 9 16.35 5.49 -16.07
CA ALA A 9 14.94 5.23 -16.31
C ALA A 9 14.10 5.38 -15.03
N GLY A 10 14.58 4.86 -13.90
CA GLY A 10 13.92 4.97 -12.59
C GLY A 10 13.80 6.40 -12.08
N ARG A 11 14.86 7.22 -12.20
CA ARG A 11 14.81 8.64 -11.80
C ARG A 11 13.80 9.45 -12.62
N ARG A 12 13.77 9.23 -13.94
CA ARG A 12 12.81 9.90 -14.83
C ARG A 12 11.37 9.45 -14.53
N LEU A 13 11.16 8.16 -14.31
CA LEU A 13 9.85 7.62 -13.96
C LEU A 13 9.38 8.13 -12.60
N GLY A 14 10.27 8.20 -11.61
CA GLY A 14 9.98 8.75 -10.29
C GLY A 14 9.56 10.23 -10.33
N THR A 15 10.16 11.02 -11.22
CA THR A 15 9.78 12.43 -11.45
C THR A 15 8.34 12.52 -11.93
N GLU A 16 7.95 11.70 -12.90
CA GLU A 16 6.58 11.72 -13.44
C GLU A 16 5.54 11.15 -12.46
N LEU A 17 5.98 10.28 -11.54
CA LEU A 17 5.13 9.74 -10.48
C LEU A 17 5.03 10.64 -9.24
N ALA A 18 5.71 11.79 -9.18
CA ALA A 18 5.76 12.64 -7.99
C ALA A 18 4.37 12.98 -7.41
N ARG A 19 3.35 13.10 -8.28
CA ARG A 19 1.95 13.33 -7.88
C ARG A 19 1.37 12.28 -6.93
N TYR A 20 1.91 11.06 -6.89
CA TYR A 20 1.43 9.99 -6.02
C TYR A 20 1.99 10.05 -4.59
N ALA A 21 3.01 10.88 -4.31
CA ALA A 21 3.66 10.93 -3.00
C ALA A 21 2.68 11.24 -1.85
N VAL A 22 1.69 12.11 -2.10
CA VAL A 22 0.66 12.52 -1.11
C VAL A 22 -0.19 11.34 -0.62
N GLY A 23 -0.33 10.28 -1.42
CA GLY A 23 -1.12 9.10 -1.07
C GLY A 23 -0.39 8.04 -0.24
N HIS A 24 0.91 8.23 0.04
CA HIS A 24 1.79 7.23 0.67
C HIS A 24 1.65 5.83 0.04
N PRO A 25 1.96 5.69 -1.26
CA PRO A 25 1.78 4.44 -1.97
C PRO A 25 2.73 3.35 -1.45
N VAL A 26 2.53 2.13 -1.92
CA VAL A 26 3.56 1.07 -1.88
C VAL A 26 4.11 0.91 -3.29
N VAL A 27 5.43 0.85 -3.44
CA VAL A 27 6.06 0.64 -4.73
C VAL A 27 6.55 -0.80 -4.81
N LEU A 28 6.07 -1.54 -5.81
CA LEU A 28 6.39 -2.94 -6.05
C LEU A 28 7.21 -3.09 -7.32
N GLY A 29 8.44 -3.58 -7.22
CA GLY A 29 9.26 -3.91 -8.39
C GLY A 29 9.00 -5.33 -8.88
N LEU A 30 8.80 -5.51 -10.19
CA LEU A 30 8.85 -6.83 -10.82
C LEU A 30 10.30 -7.31 -10.91
N PRO A 31 10.62 -8.51 -10.39
CA PRO A 31 11.97 -9.01 -10.48
C PRO A 31 12.29 -9.50 -11.90
N ARG A 32 13.52 -9.32 -12.39
CA ARG A 32 14.66 -8.72 -11.67
C ARG A 32 14.85 -7.25 -12.02
N GLY A 33 14.79 -6.91 -13.30
CA GLY A 33 15.13 -5.58 -13.80
C GLY A 33 14.18 -4.46 -13.37
N GLY A 34 12.92 -4.77 -13.04
CA GLY A 34 12.00 -3.78 -12.49
C GLY A 34 12.38 -3.26 -11.11
N VAL A 35 13.13 -4.02 -10.30
CA VAL A 35 13.47 -3.62 -8.91
C VAL A 35 14.42 -2.41 -8.85
N PRO A 36 15.52 -2.35 -9.63
CA PRO A 36 16.33 -1.12 -9.73
C PRO A 36 15.54 0.12 -10.12
N VAL A 37 14.63 0.00 -11.09
CA VAL A 37 13.76 1.11 -11.50
C VAL A 37 12.81 1.50 -10.36
N ALA A 38 12.19 0.51 -9.73
CA ALA A 38 11.29 0.68 -8.59
C ALA A 38 11.98 1.34 -7.39
N PHE A 39 13.27 1.06 -7.17
CA PHE A 39 14.04 1.67 -6.09
C PHE A 39 14.12 3.19 -6.22
N HIS A 40 14.45 3.71 -7.40
CA HIS A 40 14.48 5.16 -7.64
C HIS A 40 13.09 5.78 -7.56
N VAL A 41 12.05 5.07 -8.03
CA VAL A 41 10.66 5.51 -7.88
C VAL A 41 10.27 5.61 -6.40
N ALA A 42 10.54 4.57 -5.61
CA ALA A 42 10.24 4.55 -4.18
C ALA A 42 10.97 5.67 -3.43
N HIS A 43 12.24 5.90 -3.77
CA HIS A 43 13.03 6.98 -3.20
C HIS A 43 12.44 8.37 -3.51
N ALA A 44 12.06 8.62 -4.76
CA ALA A 44 11.44 9.88 -5.18
C ALA A 44 10.10 10.15 -4.48
N LEU A 45 9.35 9.10 -4.13
CA LEU A 45 8.05 9.20 -3.48
C LEU A 45 8.10 9.13 -1.94
N GLY A 46 9.27 8.85 -1.35
CA GLY A 46 9.39 8.53 0.08
C GLY A 46 8.51 7.33 0.49
N ALA A 47 8.34 6.37 -0.42
CA ALA A 47 7.46 5.21 -0.26
C ALA A 47 8.25 3.93 0.06
N PRO A 48 7.66 2.94 0.75
CA PRO A 48 8.30 1.62 0.88
C PRO A 48 8.45 0.97 -0.50
N LEU A 49 9.66 0.49 -0.79
CA LEU A 49 9.92 -0.44 -1.87
C LEU A 49 9.74 -1.87 -1.37
N ASP A 50 9.03 -2.66 -2.16
CA ASP A 50 8.96 -4.10 -1.99
C ASP A 50 8.99 -4.82 -3.35
N VAL A 51 9.12 -6.14 -3.34
CA VAL A 51 9.09 -6.97 -4.57
C VAL A 51 7.73 -7.60 -4.77
N ILE A 52 7.29 -7.78 -6.02
CA ILE A 52 6.12 -8.59 -6.36
C ILE A 52 6.54 -9.82 -7.16
N VAL A 53 6.54 -10.99 -6.51
CA VAL A 53 6.86 -12.26 -7.18
C VAL A 53 5.58 -12.92 -7.63
N VAL A 54 5.46 -13.13 -8.94
CA VAL A 54 4.30 -13.79 -9.55
C VAL A 54 4.71 -14.84 -10.56
N ARG A 55 3.83 -15.82 -10.78
CA ARG A 55 3.95 -16.83 -11.82
C ARG A 55 2.67 -16.88 -12.64
N LYS A 56 2.80 -17.03 -13.95
CA LYS A 56 1.67 -17.26 -14.86
C LYS A 56 1.36 -18.75 -14.86
N LEU A 57 0.10 -19.10 -14.86
CA LEU A 57 -0.37 -20.46 -15.07
C LEU A 57 -0.71 -20.62 -16.55
N GLY A 58 0.20 -21.21 -17.31
CA GLY A 58 0.06 -21.44 -18.75
C GLY A 58 -0.77 -22.68 -19.06
N VAL A 59 -1.53 -22.65 -20.16
CA VAL A 59 -2.17 -23.85 -20.72
C VAL A 59 -1.07 -24.89 -21.05
N PRO A 60 -1.16 -26.15 -20.59
CA PRO A 60 -0.05 -27.11 -20.71
C PRO A 60 0.51 -27.29 -22.12
N TYR A 61 -0.37 -27.30 -23.12
CA TYR A 61 -0.03 -27.46 -24.53
C TYR A 61 0.14 -26.12 -25.27
N GLN A 62 -0.08 -24.98 -24.60
CA GLN A 62 0.15 -23.63 -25.13
C GLN A 62 0.60 -22.68 -24.01
N PRO A 63 1.84 -22.79 -23.50
CA PRO A 63 2.28 -22.12 -22.28
C PRO A 63 2.20 -20.58 -22.31
N GLU A 64 2.27 -19.99 -23.51
CA GLU A 64 2.12 -18.54 -23.69
C GLU A 64 0.69 -18.03 -23.43
N LEU A 65 -0.32 -18.89 -23.58
CA LEU A 65 -1.69 -18.60 -23.20
C LEU A 65 -1.87 -18.91 -21.71
N ALA A 66 -1.89 -17.86 -20.89
CA ALA A 66 -2.10 -18.01 -19.45
C ALA A 66 -3.60 -18.15 -19.12
N PHE A 67 -3.97 -19.22 -18.42
CA PHE A 67 -5.31 -19.38 -17.84
C PHE A 67 -5.41 -18.77 -16.44
N GLY A 68 -4.29 -18.36 -15.84
CA GLY A 68 -4.29 -17.74 -14.52
C GLY A 68 -2.94 -17.19 -14.10
N ALA A 69 -2.87 -16.75 -12.85
CA ALA A 69 -1.65 -16.30 -12.20
C ALA A 69 -1.70 -16.62 -10.70
N ILE A 70 -0.53 -16.88 -10.13
CA ILE A 70 -0.33 -17.04 -8.69
C ILE A 70 0.69 -16.04 -8.18
N GLY A 71 0.53 -15.66 -6.92
CA GLY A 71 1.45 -14.80 -6.19
C GLY A 71 1.63 -15.27 -4.76
N GLU A 72 2.59 -14.65 -4.07
CA GLU A 72 2.83 -14.90 -2.66
C GLU A 72 1.58 -14.67 -1.79
N GLY A 73 1.55 -15.30 -0.61
CA GLY A 73 0.41 -15.21 0.32
C GLY A 73 -0.79 -16.09 -0.06
N GLY A 74 -0.59 -17.10 -0.93
CA GLY A 74 -1.66 -18.02 -1.37
C GLY A 74 -2.62 -17.40 -2.38
N VAL A 75 -2.23 -16.29 -3.01
CA VAL A 75 -3.08 -15.57 -3.95
C VAL A 75 -3.12 -16.29 -5.28
N ARG A 76 -4.33 -16.54 -5.76
CA ARG A 76 -4.62 -17.31 -6.97
C ARG A 76 -5.70 -16.63 -7.78
N VAL A 77 -5.42 -16.37 -9.05
CA VAL A 77 -6.35 -15.76 -10.01
C VAL A 77 -6.49 -16.69 -11.20
N ILE A 78 -7.70 -17.17 -11.48
CA ILE A 78 -8.00 -18.09 -12.59
C ILE A 78 -9.05 -17.46 -13.51
N SER A 79 -8.81 -17.61 -14.81
CA SER A 79 -9.78 -17.30 -15.86
C SER A 79 -10.57 -18.55 -16.23
N GLU A 80 -11.79 -18.66 -15.70
CA GLU A 80 -12.70 -19.78 -15.97
C GLU A 80 -13.06 -19.90 -17.47
N ASP A 81 -13.06 -18.79 -18.21
CA ASP A 81 -13.30 -18.82 -19.66
C ASP A 81 -12.16 -19.52 -20.41
N ILE A 82 -10.90 -19.27 -20.03
CA ILE A 82 -9.73 -19.89 -20.66
C ILE A 82 -9.65 -21.37 -20.25
N VAL A 83 -9.92 -21.71 -18.99
CA VAL A 83 -10.01 -23.10 -18.51
C VAL A 83 -11.03 -23.89 -19.33
N ARG A 84 -12.23 -23.33 -19.53
CA ARG A 84 -13.30 -23.95 -20.32
C ARG A 84 -12.94 -24.09 -21.79
N ARG A 85 -12.46 -23.02 -22.44
CA ARG A 85 -12.11 -23.03 -23.88
C ARG A 85 -10.91 -23.92 -24.17
N GLY A 86 -9.94 -23.93 -23.27
CA GLY A 86 -8.78 -24.82 -23.30
C GLY A 86 -9.10 -26.26 -22.86
N ARG A 87 -10.36 -26.57 -22.51
CA ARG A 87 -10.79 -27.91 -22.06
C ARG A 87 -9.87 -28.49 -20.97
N LEU A 88 -9.39 -27.63 -20.07
CA LEU A 88 -8.49 -28.04 -19.00
C LEU A 88 -9.27 -28.83 -17.97
N THR A 89 -8.75 -30.01 -17.62
CA THR A 89 -9.29 -30.78 -16.51
C THR A 89 -8.82 -30.18 -15.18
N PRO A 90 -9.52 -30.46 -14.06
CA PRO A 90 -9.04 -30.07 -12.74
C PRO A 90 -7.63 -30.58 -12.43
N ARG A 91 -7.24 -31.74 -12.99
CA ARG A 91 -5.89 -32.29 -12.85
C ARG A 91 -4.85 -31.49 -13.61
N ASP A 92 -5.17 -31.03 -14.83
CA ASP A 92 -4.26 -30.19 -15.63
C ASP A 92 -3.98 -28.87 -14.91
N VAL A 93 -5.03 -28.24 -14.37
CA VAL A 93 -4.90 -27.00 -13.60
C VAL A 93 -4.05 -27.21 -12.36
N ALA A 94 -4.32 -28.26 -11.58
CA ALA A 94 -3.57 -28.57 -10.37
C ALA A 94 -2.09 -28.84 -10.65
N ALA A 95 -1.77 -29.58 -11.71
CA ALA A 95 -0.39 -29.91 -12.06
C ALA A 95 0.43 -28.68 -12.45
N VAL A 96 -0.15 -27.76 -13.24
CA VAL A 96 0.52 -26.49 -13.58
C VAL A 96 0.67 -25.61 -12.34
N GLU A 97 -0.37 -25.52 -11.51
CA GLU A 97 -0.35 -24.73 -10.29
C GLU A 97 0.73 -25.22 -9.31
N GLU A 98 0.85 -26.52 -9.09
CA GLU A 98 1.86 -27.09 -8.20
C GLU A 98 3.29 -26.78 -8.68
N ALA A 99 3.56 -26.98 -9.97
CA ALA A 99 4.87 -26.68 -10.56
C ALA A 99 5.24 -25.19 -10.45
N GLU A 100 4.29 -24.31 -10.76
CA GLU A 100 4.51 -22.87 -10.68
C GLU A 100 4.58 -22.37 -9.22
N GLN A 101 3.86 -22.99 -8.29
CA GLN A 101 3.89 -22.65 -6.87
C GLN A 101 5.25 -23.00 -6.24
N ALA A 102 5.87 -24.12 -6.63
CA ALA A 102 7.22 -24.47 -6.20
C ALA A 102 8.24 -23.41 -6.66
N GLU A 103 8.14 -22.97 -7.92
CA GLU A 103 9.02 -21.92 -8.47
C GLU A 103 8.80 -20.56 -7.82
N LEU A 104 7.53 -20.19 -7.59
CA LEU A 104 7.13 -18.98 -6.87
C LEU A 104 7.78 -18.96 -5.48
N THR A 105 7.65 -20.05 -4.74
CA THR A 105 8.18 -20.19 -3.37
C THR A 105 9.70 -20.06 -3.36
N ARG A 106 10.38 -20.71 -4.31
CA ARG A 106 11.85 -20.63 -4.45
C ARG A 106 12.33 -19.20 -4.70
N ARG A 107 11.71 -18.48 -5.64
CA ARG A 107 12.08 -17.08 -5.96
C ARG A 107 11.74 -16.12 -4.83
N ALA A 108 10.56 -16.26 -4.23
CA ALA A 108 10.12 -15.48 -3.09
C ALA A 108 11.11 -15.62 -1.93
N ALA A 109 11.46 -16.85 -1.53
CA ALA A 109 12.42 -17.09 -0.45
C ALA A 109 13.77 -16.39 -0.70
N ARG A 110 14.26 -16.45 -1.95
CA ARG A 110 15.51 -15.77 -2.34
C ARG A 110 15.41 -14.25 -2.22
N TYR A 111 14.41 -13.63 -2.84
CA TYR A 111 14.31 -12.16 -2.86
C TYR A 111 13.91 -11.57 -1.52
N ARG A 112 13.06 -12.28 -0.76
CA ARG A 112 12.60 -11.82 0.54
C ARG A 112 13.70 -11.88 1.58
N ALA A 113 14.58 -12.90 1.56
CA ALA A 113 15.64 -13.08 2.56
C ALA A 113 15.12 -12.91 4.02
N GLY A 114 13.95 -13.49 4.31
CA GLY A 114 13.28 -13.39 5.62
C GLY A 114 12.49 -12.10 5.88
N ARG A 115 12.40 -11.18 4.90
CA ARG A 115 11.55 -10.00 4.97
C ARG A 115 10.07 -10.37 4.77
N PRO A 116 9.15 -9.88 5.62
CA PRO A 116 7.72 -10.01 5.35
C PRO A 116 7.30 -9.14 4.15
N GLN A 117 6.14 -9.45 3.58
CA GLN A 117 5.55 -8.65 2.51
C GLN A 117 4.92 -7.36 3.06
N GLU A 118 4.90 -6.31 2.27
CA GLU A 118 4.11 -5.10 2.57
C GLU A 118 2.60 -5.38 2.50
N ASP A 119 1.83 -4.80 3.43
CA ASP A 119 0.36 -4.88 3.40
C ASP A 119 -0.21 -3.91 2.34
N LEU A 120 -0.86 -4.48 1.33
CA LEU A 120 -1.42 -3.73 0.20
C LEU A 120 -2.89 -3.33 0.42
N ARG A 121 -3.56 -3.85 1.44
CA ARG A 121 -5.02 -3.70 1.61
C ARG A 121 -5.41 -2.23 1.75
N GLY A 122 -6.31 -1.79 0.88
CA GLY A 122 -6.82 -0.42 0.86
C GLY A 122 -5.80 0.63 0.40
N ARG A 123 -4.61 0.23 -0.08
CA ARG A 123 -3.55 1.17 -0.48
C ARG A 123 -3.54 1.42 -1.98
N THR A 124 -2.93 2.54 -2.37
CA THR A 124 -2.46 2.74 -3.74
C THR A 124 -1.15 2.00 -3.91
N VAL A 125 -1.07 1.15 -4.92
CA VAL A 125 0.10 0.34 -5.23
C VAL A 125 0.61 0.73 -6.60
N ILE A 126 1.90 1.05 -6.69
CA ILE A 126 2.59 1.35 -7.94
C ILE A 126 3.42 0.13 -8.30
N VAL A 127 3.04 -0.56 -9.37
CA VAL A 127 3.74 -1.73 -9.90
C VAL A 127 4.72 -1.23 -10.97
N VAL A 128 6.00 -1.57 -10.83
CA VAL A 128 7.09 -1.03 -11.66
C VAL A 128 7.85 -2.16 -12.35
N ASP A 129 8.14 -1.97 -13.64
CA ASP A 129 9.02 -2.83 -14.43
C ASP A 129 10.04 -1.98 -15.22
N ASP A 130 11.14 -2.56 -15.70
CA ASP A 130 12.12 -1.84 -16.53
C ASP A 130 11.64 -1.64 -17.97
N GLY A 131 10.68 -2.43 -18.40
CA GLY A 131 9.91 -2.20 -19.59
C GLY A 131 9.01 -3.39 -19.86
N ILE A 132 8.04 -3.21 -20.73
CA ILE A 132 7.11 -4.27 -21.06
C ILE A 132 7.24 -4.60 -22.53
N ALA A 133 7.46 -5.88 -22.84
CA ALA A 133 7.37 -6.38 -24.20
C ALA A 133 5.94 -6.87 -24.53
N THR A 134 5.43 -7.85 -23.78
CA THR A 134 4.12 -8.47 -24.05
C THR A 134 3.04 -8.12 -23.01
N GLY A 135 3.43 -7.61 -21.86
CA GLY A 135 2.53 -7.26 -20.75
C GLY A 135 2.02 -8.45 -19.95
N ALA A 136 2.39 -9.69 -20.29
CA ALA A 136 1.83 -10.86 -19.62
C ALA A 136 2.20 -10.93 -18.12
N THR A 137 3.47 -10.71 -17.78
CA THR A 137 3.93 -10.71 -16.38
C THR A 137 3.40 -9.50 -15.61
N ALA A 138 3.42 -8.31 -16.21
CA ALA A 138 2.88 -7.10 -15.61
C ALA A 138 1.37 -7.21 -15.34
N ALA A 139 0.60 -7.80 -16.26
CA ALA A 139 -0.82 -8.06 -16.06
C ALA A 139 -1.06 -9.07 -14.92
N ALA A 140 -0.29 -10.15 -14.87
CA ALA A 140 -0.35 -11.12 -13.76
C ALA A 140 -0.02 -10.46 -12.41
N ALA A 141 0.99 -9.58 -12.36
CA ALA A 141 1.32 -8.81 -11.18
C ALA A 141 0.16 -7.91 -10.73
N CYS A 142 -0.45 -7.16 -11.65
CA CYS A 142 -1.61 -6.31 -11.35
C CYS A 142 -2.81 -7.13 -10.82
N GLN A 143 -3.08 -8.31 -11.40
CA GLN A 143 -4.15 -9.19 -10.94
C GLN A 143 -3.91 -9.72 -9.52
N VAL A 144 -2.67 -10.15 -9.22
CA VAL A 144 -2.28 -10.59 -7.87
C VAL A 144 -2.38 -9.43 -6.87
N VAL A 145 -1.87 -8.25 -7.22
CA VAL A 145 -1.96 -7.04 -6.38
C VAL A 145 -3.42 -6.66 -6.09
N ARG A 146 -4.32 -6.79 -7.08
CA ARG A 146 -5.75 -6.58 -6.86
C ARG A 146 -6.32 -7.59 -5.87
N ALA A 147 -6.00 -8.86 -6.04
CA ALA A 147 -6.47 -9.92 -5.15
C ALA A 147 -5.89 -9.82 -3.72
N GLN A 148 -4.74 -9.16 -3.54
CA GLN A 148 -4.17 -8.79 -2.24
C GLN A 148 -4.89 -7.58 -1.59
N GLY A 149 -5.90 -7.00 -2.24
CA GLY A 149 -6.77 -5.97 -1.67
C GLY A 149 -6.32 -4.53 -1.95
N ALA A 150 -5.43 -4.30 -2.92
CA ALA A 150 -5.08 -2.94 -3.34
C ALA A 150 -6.32 -2.14 -3.77
N ALA A 151 -6.47 -0.94 -3.25
CA ALA A 151 -7.57 -0.03 -3.61
C ALA A 151 -7.36 0.56 -4.99
N ARG A 152 -6.12 0.95 -5.31
CA ARG A 152 -5.73 1.52 -6.59
C ARG A 152 -4.41 0.90 -7.07
N ILE A 153 -4.32 0.60 -8.35
CA ILE A 153 -3.16 0.01 -9.01
C ILE A 153 -2.71 0.92 -10.13
N VAL A 154 -1.48 1.40 -10.05
CA VAL A 154 -0.81 2.17 -11.10
C VAL A 154 0.29 1.30 -11.67
N MET A 155 0.19 0.91 -12.94
CA MET A 155 1.33 0.32 -13.64
C MET A 155 2.24 1.45 -14.12
N ALA A 156 3.52 1.40 -13.79
CA ALA A 156 4.48 2.42 -14.20
C ALA A 156 5.70 1.79 -14.88
N VAL A 157 6.00 2.22 -16.10
CA VAL A 157 7.12 1.67 -16.87
C VAL A 157 7.85 2.74 -17.69
N PRO A 158 9.16 2.58 -17.93
CA PRO A 158 9.88 3.48 -18.82
C PRO A 158 9.45 3.34 -20.28
N VAL A 159 9.26 2.12 -20.77
CA VAL A 159 8.95 1.86 -22.19
C VAL A 159 8.09 0.62 -22.39
N ALA A 160 7.12 0.70 -23.29
CA ALA A 160 6.28 -0.43 -23.69
C ALA A 160 5.58 -0.17 -25.04
N PRO A 161 5.30 -1.20 -25.86
CA PRO A 161 4.49 -1.04 -27.06
C PRO A 161 3.00 -0.85 -26.73
N PRO A 162 2.21 -0.23 -27.64
CA PRO A 162 0.81 0.12 -27.38
C PRO A 162 -0.09 -1.06 -27.02
N ASP A 163 0.13 -2.23 -27.63
CA ASP A 163 -0.61 -3.46 -27.38
C ASP A 163 -0.38 -4.00 -25.96
N ALA A 164 0.86 -3.92 -25.47
CA ALA A 164 1.16 -4.29 -24.10
C ALA A 164 0.59 -3.29 -23.09
N LEU A 165 0.60 -1.99 -23.39
CA LEU A 165 -0.05 -0.96 -22.57
C LEU A 165 -1.56 -1.20 -22.48
N ALA A 166 -2.22 -1.52 -23.60
CA ALA A 166 -3.63 -1.85 -23.62
C ALA A 166 -3.94 -3.09 -22.77
N ARG A 167 -3.11 -4.14 -22.86
CA ARG A 167 -3.27 -5.36 -22.06
C ARG A 167 -3.18 -5.09 -20.56
N VAL A 168 -2.18 -4.33 -20.12
CA VAL A 168 -2.02 -4.04 -18.69
C VAL A 168 -3.07 -3.04 -18.20
N GLY A 169 -3.43 -2.06 -19.03
CA GLY A 169 -4.51 -1.11 -18.75
C GLY A 169 -5.87 -1.78 -18.51
N ALA A 170 -6.11 -2.98 -19.04
CA ALA A 170 -7.33 -3.74 -18.77
C ALA A 170 -7.41 -4.31 -17.33
N VAL A 171 -6.29 -4.35 -16.60
CA VAL A 171 -6.19 -4.94 -15.24
C VAL A 171 -5.60 -3.99 -14.19
N SER A 172 -5.27 -2.75 -14.57
CA SER A 172 -4.80 -1.67 -13.69
C SER A 172 -5.71 -0.46 -13.79
N ASP A 173 -5.75 0.41 -12.76
CA ASP A 173 -6.58 1.61 -12.81
C ASP A 173 -5.93 2.73 -13.65
N GLU A 174 -4.61 2.73 -13.74
CA GLU A 174 -3.85 3.70 -14.51
C GLU A 174 -2.53 3.10 -15.01
N VAL A 175 -2.09 3.55 -16.18
CA VAL A 175 -0.79 3.18 -16.75
C VAL A 175 0.02 4.46 -17.02
N VAL A 176 1.21 4.53 -16.44
CA VAL A 176 2.18 5.61 -16.67
C VAL A 176 3.35 5.03 -17.48
N CYS A 177 3.55 5.55 -18.69
CA CYS A 177 4.62 5.11 -19.58
C CYS A 177 5.38 6.32 -20.12
N LEU A 178 6.71 6.35 -19.95
CA LEU A 178 7.52 7.48 -20.46
C LEU A 178 7.63 7.49 -21.99
N GLY A 179 7.53 6.33 -22.64
CA GLY A 179 7.58 6.24 -24.09
C GLY A 179 6.90 4.99 -24.65
N SER A 180 6.09 5.17 -25.69
CA SER A 180 5.50 4.08 -26.48
C SER A 180 5.88 4.18 -27.96
N PRO A 181 7.11 3.76 -28.30
CA PRO A 181 7.65 3.95 -29.64
C PRO A 181 7.09 2.93 -30.65
N PRO A 182 6.86 3.34 -31.92
CA PRO A 182 6.55 2.41 -33.00
C PRO A 182 7.79 1.54 -33.32
N GLY A 183 7.57 0.31 -33.81
CA GLY A 183 8.68 -0.60 -34.15
C GLY A 183 9.40 -1.20 -32.92
N PHE A 184 8.69 -1.32 -31.80
CA PHE A 184 9.21 -1.97 -30.60
C PHE A 184 9.55 -3.44 -30.88
N SER A 185 10.81 -3.84 -30.64
CA SER A 185 11.23 -5.25 -30.75
C SER A 185 11.54 -5.84 -29.38
N SER A 186 12.32 -5.12 -28.55
CA SER A 186 12.63 -5.55 -27.19
C SER A 186 12.79 -4.36 -26.25
N VAL A 187 12.73 -4.61 -24.93
CA VAL A 187 12.99 -3.58 -23.92
C VAL A 187 14.43 -3.07 -24.03
N GLY A 188 15.41 -3.97 -24.18
CA GLY A 188 16.84 -3.63 -24.13
C GLY A 188 17.30 -2.65 -25.21
N GLN A 189 16.60 -2.54 -26.35
CA GLN A 189 16.95 -1.57 -27.40
C GLN A 189 16.82 -0.10 -26.94
N TRP A 190 16.11 0.15 -25.83
CA TRP A 190 15.86 1.47 -25.28
C TRP A 190 16.85 1.87 -24.20
N TYR A 191 17.83 1.01 -23.91
CA TYR A 191 18.85 1.19 -22.89
C TYR A 191 20.24 1.14 -23.52
N ARG A 192 21.14 2.04 -23.11
CA ARG A 192 22.57 1.92 -23.50
C ARG A 192 23.24 0.76 -22.77
N ASP A 193 22.93 0.61 -21.49
CA ASP A 193 23.29 -0.54 -20.67
C ASP A 193 22.02 -1.26 -20.20
N PHE A 194 21.85 -2.49 -20.69
CA PHE A 194 20.77 -3.41 -20.29
C PHE A 194 21.33 -4.73 -19.76
N SER A 195 22.46 -4.67 -19.06
CA SER A 195 23.07 -5.81 -18.38
C SER A 195 22.05 -6.52 -17.48
N GLN A 196 22.23 -7.83 -17.31
CA GLN A 196 21.28 -8.62 -16.53
C GLN A 196 21.40 -8.27 -15.04
N THR A 197 20.29 -7.84 -14.43
CA THR A 197 20.25 -7.60 -12.97
C THR A 197 20.39 -8.93 -12.22
N PRO A 198 21.45 -9.11 -11.41
CA PRO A 198 21.65 -10.31 -10.60
C PRO A 198 20.69 -10.34 -9.40
N ASP A 199 20.47 -11.53 -8.83
CA ASP A 199 19.54 -11.69 -7.70
C ASP A 199 20.05 -10.94 -6.45
N GLU A 200 21.37 -10.84 -6.30
CA GLU A 200 22.06 -10.16 -5.20
C GLU A 200 21.78 -8.65 -5.20
N GLU A 201 21.70 -8.04 -6.39
CA GLU A 201 21.35 -6.62 -6.53
C GLU A 201 19.90 -6.37 -6.10
N VAL A 202 18.97 -7.25 -6.50
CA VAL A 202 17.58 -7.19 -6.04
C VAL A 202 17.49 -7.22 -4.51
N VAL A 203 18.20 -8.17 -3.88
CA VAL A 203 18.22 -8.29 -2.41
C VAL A 203 18.85 -7.06 -1.76
N ALA A 204 19.95 -6.54 -2.31
CA ALA A 204 20.64 -5.36 -1.78
C ALA A 204 19.78 -4.09 -1.85
N LEU A 205 19.04 -3.89 -2.94
CA LEU A 205 18.14 -2.75 -3.10
C LEU A 205 16.93 -2.84 -2.15
N LEU A 206 16.35 -4.03 -2.02
CA LEU A 206 15.28 -4.26 -1.04
C LEU A 206 15.77 -4.01 0.39
N ALA A 207 17.01 -4.42 0.72
CA ALA A 207 17.63 -4.21 2.03
C ALA A 207 17.76 -2.72 2.38
N GLN A 208 18.08 -1.87 1.40
CA GLN A 208 18.23 -0.42 1.57
C GLN A 208 16.90 0.32 1.76
N SER A 209 15.78 -0.26 1.35
CA SER A 209 14.47 0.37 1.54
C SER A 209 14.13 0.41 3.03
N PRO A 210 13.91 1.62 3.61
CA PRO A 210 13.48 1.75 5.00
C PRO A 210 12.17 1.00 5.17
N ARG A 211 12.15 0.04 6.10
CA ARG A 211 10.91 -0.65 6.41
C ARG A 211 9.94 0.36 6.99
N ARG A 212 8.69 0.31 6.54
CA ARG A 212 7.63 0.79 7.42
C ARG A 212 7.61 -0.19 8.60
N PRO A 213 7.82 0.25 9.85
CA PRO A 213 7.54 -0.64 10.96
C PRO A 213 6.09 -1.13 10.78
N PRO A 214 5.80 -2.42 11.07
CA PRO A 214 4.43 -2.90 11.04
C PRO A 214 3.58 -1.87 11.80
N PRO A 215 2.35 -1.54 11.33
CA PRO A 215 1.49 -0.63 12.08
C PRO A 215 1.52 -1.13 13.51
N ALA A 216 2.08 -0.30 14.41
CA ALA A 216 2.32 -0.71 15.79
C ALA A 216 1.04 -1.40 16.24
N GLU A 217 1.14 -2.69 16.60
CA GLU A 217 0.01 -3.43 17.11
C GLU A 217 -0.72 -2.51 18.07
N ARG A 218 -2.02 -2.37 17.85
CA ARG A 218 -2.91 -1.44 18.55
C ARG A 218 -2.63 -1.50 20.05
N SER A 219 -1.74 -0.65 20.56
CA SER A 219 -1.46 -0.50 21.98
C SER A 219 -2.32 0.60 22.59
N GLY A 220 -3.37 1.01 21.86
CA GLY A 220 -4.41 1.85 22.39
C GLY A 220 -5.18 1.08 23.44
N VAL A 221 -5.18 1.57 24.67
CA VAL A 221 -5.99 1.01 25.76
C VAL A 221 -7.35 1.71 25.70
N GLU A 222 -8.45 0.95 25.75
CA GLU A 222 -9.78 1.54 25.94
C GLU A 222 -9.84 2.20 27.32
N VAL A 223 -10.28 3.46 27.33
CA VAL A 223 -10.39 4.28 28.54
C VAL A 223 -11.79 4.86 28.65
N ALA A 224 -12.23 5.08 29.88
CA ALA A 224 -13.40 5.89 30.18
C ALA A 224 -12.92 7.27 30.64
N VAL A 225 -13.07 8.26 29.77
CA VAL A 225 -12.74 9.66 30.05
C VAL A 225 -13.84 10.24 30.92
N GLU A 226 -13.48 10.67 32.13
CA GLU A 226 -14.44 11.31 33.04
C GLU A 226 -14.45 12.80 32.75
N ALA A 227 -15.54 13.30 32.17
CA ALA A 227 -15.67 14.68 31.73
C ALA A 227 -17.07 15.21 32.00
N ALA A 228 -17.17 16.33 32.73
CA ALA A 228 -18.43 17.00 33.08
C ALA A 228 -19.50 16.05 33.68
N GLY A 229 -19.10 15.12 34.54
CA GLY A 229 -20.00 14.14 35.19
C GLY A 229 -20.39 12.94 34.32
N LEU A 230 -19.86 12.84 33.09
CA LEU A 230 -20.10 11.72 32.17
C LEU A 230 -18.87 10.83 32.02
N ARG A 231 -19.10 9.59 31.62
CA ARG A 231 -18.06 8.63 31.22
C ARG A 231 -18.09 8.47 29.72
N LEU A 232 -17.12 9.09 29.05
CA LEU A 232 -17.01 9.11 27.60
C LEU A 232 -16.02 8.04 27.15
N PRO A 233 -16.37 7.18 26.18
CA PRO A 233 -15.47 6.15 25.71
C PRO A 233 -14.33 6.76 24.88
N GLY A 234 -13.10 6.30 25.13
CA GLY A 234 -11.92 6.72 24.39
C GLY A 234 -10.90 5.61 24.19
N GLU A 235 -9.91 5.88 23.34
CA GLU A 235 -8.75 5.03 23.06
C GLU A 235 -7.49 5.88 23.30
N LEU A 236 -6.66 5.48 24.28
CA LEU A 236 -5.41 6.18 24.62
C LEU A 236 -4.20 5.33 24.21
N THR A 237 -3.34 5.90 23.38
CA THR A 237 -2.08 5.29 22.94
C THR A 237 -0.91 6.14 23.41
N LEU A 238 0.05 5.54 24.13
CA LEU A 238 1.27 6.20 24.61
C LEU A 238 2.49 5.40 24.15
N PRO A 239 3.13 5.76 23.02
CA PRO A 239 4.38 5.17 22.60
C PRO A 239 5.50 5.40 23.64
N PRO A 240 6.45 4.46 23.81
CA PRO A 240 7.62 4.67 24.66
C PRO A 240 8.39 5.93 24.23
N GLY A 241 8.70 6.81 25.19
CA GLY A 241 9.42 8.06 24.93
C GLY A 241 8.57 9.17 24.31
N ALA A 242 7.24 9.05 24.33
CA ALA A 242 6.38 10.10 23.79
C ALA A 242 6.61 11.46 24.48
N GLY A 243 6.73 12.53 23.71
CA GLY A 243 7.00 13.88 24.22
C GLY A 243 5.74 14.72 24.52
N ALA A 244 4.59 14.34 23.97
CA ALA A 244 3.29 15.00 24.15
C ALA A 244 2.14 14.05 23.79
N VAL A 245 0.90 14.43 24.08
CA VAL A 245 -0.31 13.67 23.70
C VAL A 245 -1.26 14.54 22.89
N VAL A 246 -1.64 14.07 21.71
CA VAL A 246 -2.59 14.76 20.83
C VAL A 246 -4.00 14.27 21.08
N VAL A 247 -4.90 15.18 21.45
CA VAL A 247 -6.30 14.91 21.79
C VAL A 247 -7.18 15.11 20.57
N PHE A 248 -7.82 14.05 20.11
CA PHE A 248 -8.82 14.04 19.04
C PHE A 248 -10.20 14.04 19.68
N ALA A 249 -10.82 15.22 19.72
CA ALA A 249 -12.18 15.40 20.20
C ALA A 249 -13.16 15.22 19.03
N HIS A 250 -14.05 14.24 19.14
CA HIS A 250 -14.99 13.90 18.09
C HIS A 250 -16.39 14.44 18.42
N GLY A 251 -16.91 15.31 17.54
CA GLY A 251 -18.28 15.83 17.55
C GLY A 251 -19.11 15.30 16.38
N SER A 252 -19.91 16.16 15.72
CA SER A 252 -20.84 15.73 14.64
C SER A 252 -20.13 15.07 13.46
N GLY A 253 -20.65 13.91 13.06
CA GLY A 253 -20.32 13.28 11.77
C GLY A 253 -19.04 12.44 11.75
N SER A 254 -18.34 12.30 12.89
CA SER A 254 -17.18 11.42 13.02
C SER A 254 -17.08 10.95 14.47
N SER A 255 -16.82 9.66 14.70
CA SER A 255 -16.52 9.13 16.04
C SER A 255 -15.05 8.76 16.17
N ARG A 256 -14.61 8.34 17.36
CA ARG A 256 -13.31 7.72 17.63
C ARG A 256 -12.99 6.54 16.70
N ARG A 257 -14.02 5.96 16.07
CA ARG A 257 -13.89 4.86 15.10
C ARG A 257 -13.61 5.32 13.67
N SER A 258 -13.58 6.62 13.42
CA SER A 258 -13.32 7.22 12.09
C SER A 258 -12.00 6.71 11.50
N PRO A 259 -12.03 6.02 10.34
CA PRO A 259 -10.82 5.50 9.71
C PRO A 259 -9.79 6.59 9.41
N ARG A 260 -10.27 7.80 9.06
CA ARG A 260 -9.41 8.96 8.78
C ARG A 260 -8.68 9.43 10.04
N ASN A 261 -9.38 9.67 11.14
CA ASN A 261 -8.74 10.17 12.37
C ASN A 261 -7.86 9.11 13.03
N ARG A 262 -8.27 7.84 12.99
CA ARG A 262 -7.41 6.72 13.41
C ARG A 262 -6.13 6.63 12.60
N ARG A 263 -6.19 6.95 11.30
CA ARG A 263 -4.99 7.02 10.46
C ARG A 263 -4.08 8.18 10.86
N VAL A 264 -4.61 9.39 11.06
CA VAL A 264 -3.81 10.53 11.53
C VAL A 264 -3.17 10.21 12.89
N ALA A 265 -3.94 9.66 13.82
CA ALA A 265 -3.43 9.25 15.13
C ALA A 265 -2.32 8.19 15.02
N ALA A 266 -2.46 7.19 14.16
CA ALA A 266 -1.41 6.21 13.93
C ALA A 266 -0.13 6.85 13.36
N ASP A 267 -0.26 7.90 12.55
CA ASP A 267 0.89 8.61 11.99
C ASP A 267 1.60 9.46 13.06
N LEU A 268 0.85 10.09 13.97
CA LEU A 268 1.40 10.79 15.15
C LEU A 268 2.10 9.84 16.14
N ASN A 269 1.48 8.68 16.42
CA ASN A 269 2.08 7.64 17.25
C ASN A 269 3.44 7.17 16.69
N ARG A 270 3.55 7.05 15.37
CA ARG A 270 4.83 6.72 14.70
C ARG A 270 5.86 7.84 14.78
N ALA A 271 5.43 9.09 14.92
CA ALA A 271 6.31 10.25 15.11
C ALA A 271 6.73 10.46 16.58
N GLY A 272 6.36 9.55 17.49
CA GLY A 272 6.70 9.65 18.91
C GLY A 272 5.77 10.57 19.71
N LEU A 273 4.53 10.76 19.26
CA LEU A 273 3.49 11.49 20.00
C LEU A 273 2.42 10.51 20.48
N GLY A 274 1.95 10.63 21.72
CA GLY A 274 0.78 9.90 22.17
C GLY A 274 -0.50 10.45 21.54
N THR A 275 -1.58 9.67 21.57
CA THR A 275 -2.88 10.10 21.06
C THR A 275 -4.03 9.66 21.96
N LEU A 276 -5.00 10.54 22.21
CA LEU A 276 -6.28 10.23 22.83
C LEU A 276 -7.41 10.48 21.83
N LEU A 277 -8.14 9.44 21.43
CA LEU A 277 -9.35 9.58 20.60
C LEU A 277 -10.57 9.32 21.46
N PHE A 278 -11.48 10.28 21.57
CA PHE A 278 -12.71 10.10 22.36
C PHE A 278 -13.89 10.84 21.73
N ASP A 279 -15.10 10.40 22.08
CA ASP A 279 -16.36 11.01 21.63
C ASP A 279 -16.85 12.01 22.68
N LEU A 280 -17.20 13.23 22.27
CA LEU A 280 -17.67 14.29 23.18
C LEU A 280 -19.11 14.06 23.66
N LEU A 281 -19.88 13.27 22.91
CA LEU A 281 -21.25 12.91 23.22
C LEU A 281 -21.32 11.41 23.56
N THR A 282 -22.25 11.06 24.44
CA THR A 282 -22.61 9.67 24.67
C THR A 282 -23.47 9.14 23.51
N PRO A 283 -23.54 7.81 23.29
CA PRO A 283 -24.40 7.24 22.24
C PRO A 283 -25.88 7.65 22.35
N ALA A 284 -26.37 7.94 23.56
CA ALA A 284 -27.73 8.42 23.78
C ALA A 284 -27.92 9.88 23.35
N GLU A 285 -26.92 10.74 23.56
CA GLU A 285 -26.94 12.15 23.17
C GLU A 285 -26.78 12.33 21.67
N GLU A 286 -26.02 11.45 20.99
CA GLU A 286 -25.86 11.47 19.53
C GLU A 286 -27.18 11.28 18.76
N ALA A 287 -28.19 10.69 19.39
CA ALA A 287 -29.51 10.49 18.79
C ALA A 287 -30.24 11.82 18.53
N ASP A 288 -29.94 12.86 19.32
CA ASP A 288 -30.47 14.20 19.12
C ASP A 288 -29.41 15.10 18.47
N ARG A 289 -29.69 15.51 17.23
CA ARG A 289 -28.75 16.31 16.43
C ARG A 289 -28.56 17.73 16.98
N SER A 290 -29.43 18.22 17.85
CA SER A 290 -29.29 19.54 18.48
C SER A 290 -28.09 19.59 19.45
N ASN A 291 -27.81 18.48 20.16
CA ASN A 291 -26.70 18.36 21.11
C ASN A 291 -25.33 18.58 20.45
N VAL A 292 -25.24 18.35 19.15
CA VAL A 292 -23.97 18.50 18.43
C VAL A 292 -23.66 19.95 18.07
N PHE A 293 -24.61 20.85 18.30
CA PHE A 293 -24.44 22.30 18.16
C PHE A 293 -24.35 23.00 19.54
N ASP A 294 -24.40 22.25 20.64
CA ASP A 294 -24.19 22.78 21.99
C ASP A 294 -22.69 22.98 22.27
N VAL A 295 -22.14 24.07 21.70
CA VAL A 295 -20.71 24.39 21.76
C VAL A 295 -20.23 24.53 23.20
N ASP A 296 -21.04 25.11 24.10
CA ASP A 296 -20.67 25.31 25.50
C ASP A 296 -20.50 23.96 26.23
N ALA A 297 -21.43 23.02 26.03
CA ALA A 297 -21.32 21.69 26.60
C ALA A 297 -20.11 20.92 26.02
N LEU A 298 -19.89 21.01 24.71
CA LEU A 298 -18.78 20.35 24.03
C LEU A 298 -17.42 20.90 24.49
N ALA A 299 -17.29 22.23 24.61
CA ALA A 299 -16.08 22.89 25.09
C ALA A 299 -15.79 22.54 26.56
N ALA A 300 -16.80 22.54 27.42
CA ALA A 300 -16.67 22.14 28.82
C ALA A 300 -16.18 20.68 28.95
N ARG A 301 -16.70 19.77 28.11
CA ARG A 301 -16.27 18.36 28.08
C ARG A 301 -14.85 18.20 27.56
N LEU A 302 -14.45 18.95 26.53
CA LEU A 302 -13.07 18.93 26.03
C LEU A 302 -12.07 19.42 27.09
N ALA A 303 -12.39 20.52 27.79
CA ALA A 303 -11.57 21.03 28.88
C ALA A 303 -11.45 20.00 30.01
N ALA A 304 -12.56 19.37 30.40
CA ALA A 304 -12.56 18.34 31.43
C ALA A 304 -11.80 17.08 31.01
N ALA A 305 -11.92 16.64 29.75
CA ALA A 305 -11.16 15.52 29.20
C ALA A 305 -9.65 15.79 29.19
N THR A 306 -9.25 17.03 28.89
CA THR A 306 -7.85 17.47 28.92
C THR A 306 -7.29 17.46 30.34
N ALA A 307 -8.07 17.92 31.32
CA ALA A 307 -7.72 17.83 32.74
C ALA A 307 -7.62 16.38 33.23
N TRP A 308 -8.57 15.53 32.82
CA TRP A 308 -8.55 14.09 33.10
C TRP A 308 -7.28 13.44 32.54
N LEU A 309 -6.87 13.79 31.32
CA LEU A 309 -5.64 13.27 30.71
C LEU A 309 -4.39 13.66 31.52
N GLY A 310 -4.34 14.89 32.04
CA GLY A 310 -3.27 15.35 32.94
C GLY A 310 -3.17 14.54 34.24
N SER A 311 -4.25 13.92 34.71
CA SER A 311 -4.22 13.00 35.86
C SER A 311 -3.66 11.61 35.51
N ARG A 312 -3.60 11.26 34.22
CA ARG A 312 -3.17 9.94 33.72
C ARG A 312 -1.73 9.92 33.22
N THR A 313 -1.22 11.06 32.75
CA THR A 313 0.13 11.16 32.20
C THR A 313 0.72 12.55 32.45
N PRO A 314 2.03 12.66 32.75
CA PRO A 314 2.70 13.96 32.89
C PRO A 314 2.95 14.65 31.54
N LEU A 315 2.61 14.00 30.42
CA LEU A 315 2.87 14.53 29.08
C LEU A 315 1.93 15.70 28.74
N PRO A 316 2.44 16.77 28.11
CA PRO A 316 1.62 17.93 27.76
C PRO A 316 0.57 17.55 26.70
N PRO A 317 -0.71 17.94 26.88
CA PRO A 317 -1.76 17.71 25.90
C PRO A 317 -1.74 18.79 24.80
N ALA A 318 -2.09 18.39 23.57
CA ALA A 318 -2.35 19.31 22.44
C ALA A 318 -3.65 18.89 21.74
N CYS A 319 -4.56 19.83 21.49
CA CYS A 319 -5.82 19.51 20.81
C CYS A 319 -5.64 19.46 19.30
N PHE A 320 -6.24 18.46 18.66
CA PHE A 320 -6.35 18.35 17.21
C PHE A 320 -7.83 18.28 16.81
N GLY A 321 -8.30 19.33 16.14
CA GLY A 321 -9.65 19.43 15.60
C GLY A 321 -9.64 19.43 14.07
N ALA A 322 -10.64 18.80 13.47
CA ALA A 322 -10.94 18.95 12.04
C ALA A 322 -12.47 19.05 11.87
N SER A 323 -12.93 19.88 10.92
CA SER A 323 -14.36 20.18 10.71
C SER A 323 -14.99 20.86 11.93
N THR A 324 -16.25 20.54 12.27
CA THR A 324 -16.95 21.04 13.47
C THR A 324 -16.21 20.79 14.78
N GLY A 325 -15.28 19.83 14.85
CA GLY A 325 -14.41 19.63 16.02
C GLY A 325 -13.25 20.65 16.15
N ALA A 326 -13.19 21.66 15.29
CA ALA A 326 -12.25 22.79 15.38
C ALA A 326 -12.90 24.08 15.90
N ALA A 327 -14.23 24.11 16.07
CA ALA A 327 -14.99 25.26 16.57
C ALA A 327 -15.05 25.28 18.10
#